data_AF-A0A820WLZ8-F1
#
_entry.id   AF-A0A820WLZ8-F1
#
_cell.length_a   1.000
_cell.length_b   1.000
_cell.length_c   1.000
_cell.angle_alpha   90.00
_cell.angle_beta   90.00
_cell.angle_gamma   90.00
#
_symmetry.space_group_name_H-M   'P 1'
#
loop_
_entity.id
_entity.type
_entity.pdbx_description
1 polymer ?
#
loop_
_entity_poly.entity_id
_entity_poly.type
_entity_poly.pdbx_seq_one_letter_code
_entity_poly.pdbx_strand_id
1 'polypeptide(L)'
;MSDYFLGIWAGCSKPFQFSENQKRMFNLQTTDGEADRKVPAQPVIFTASTTATNASNTSTVRYNLRKLSELPFQLIRSQREDDLYTHVLFNYDFIHAKLSSMPLNSCIFDYENSFDYYHDKE
;
A
#
# COMPACT_ATOMS: atom_id res chain seq x y z
N MET A 1 7.88 1.47 -2.84
CA MET A 1 6.47 1.29 -3.26
C MET A 1 5.53 1.02 -2.08
N SER A 2 6.02 0.53 -0.94
CA SER A 2 5.24 0.28 0.29
C SER A 2 4.39 1.47 0.74
N ASP A 3 4.93 2.70 0.77
CA ASP A 3 4.17 3.90 1.15
C ASP A 3 2.92 4.16 0.31
N TYR A 4 2.97 3.84 -0.99
CA TYR A 4 1.83 3.99 -1.88
C TYR A 4 0.69 3.04 -1.46
N PHE A 5 1.02 1.78 -1.22
CA PHE A 5 0.05 0.77 -0.80
C PHE A 5 -0.43 0.95 0.64
N LEU A 6 0.41 1.47 1.53
CA LEU A 6 0.02 1.86 2.89
C LEU A 6 -0.88 3.11 2.89
N GLY A 7 -0.88 3.90 1.81
CA GLY A 7 -1.68 5.11 1.70
C GLY A 7 -1.12 6.31 2.47
N ILE A 8 0.17 6.28 2.84
CA ILE A 8 0.84 7.34 3.62
C ILE A 8 0.69 8.72 2.94
N TRP A 9 0.74 8.74 1.61
CA TRP A 9 0.69 9.96 0.80
C TRP A 9 -0.70 10.22 0.20
N ALA A 10 -1.74 9.56 0.67
CA ALA A 10 -3.10 9.79 0.19
C ALA A 10 -3.69 11.05 0.85
N GLY A 11 -3.95 12.08 0.05
CA GLY A 11 -4.48 13.36 0.53
C GLY A 11 -3.51 14.20 1.38
N CYS A 12 -2.22 13.86 1.34
CA CYS A 12 -1.16 14.54 2.10
C CYS A 12 -0.10 15.12 1.17
N SER A 13 0.41 16.31 1.48
CA SER A 13 1.54 16.91 0.78
C SER A 13 2.82 16.11 1.04
N LYS A 14 3.48 15.67 -0.04
CA LYS A 14 4.76 14.97 0.06
C LYS A 14 5.91 15.99 -0.04
N PRO A 15 6.85 16.01 0.93
CA PRO A 15 8.02 16.87 0.81
C PRO A 15 8.91 16.44 -0.35
N PHE A 16 9.53 17.40 -1.00
CA PHE A 16 10.53 17.21 -2.04
C PHE A 16 11.52 18.38 -2.01
N GLN A 17 12.68 18.20 -2.63
CA GLN A 17 13.66 19.27 -2.74
C GLN A 17 13.85 19.71 -4.19
N PHE A 18 13.81 21.01 -4.39
CA PHE A 18 14.24 21.68 -5.60
C PHE A 18 15.76 21.67 -5.69
N SER A 19 16.29 21.55 -6.89
CA SER A 19 17.70 21.85 -7.15
C SER A 19 17.98 23.34 -6.98
N GLU A 20 19.25 23.70 -6.72
CA GLU A 20 19.67 25.11 -6.63
C GLU A 20 19.38 25.93 -7.90
N ASN A 21 19.39 25.27 -9.06
CA ASN A 21 19.03 25.91 -10.33
C ASN A 21 17.53 26.23 -10.38
N GLN A 22 16.68 25.29 -9.95
CA GLN A 22 15.23 25.50 -9.86
C GLN A 22 14.88 26.56 -8.82
N LYS A 23 15.57 26.58 -7.67
CA LYS A 23 15.42 27.63 -6.66
C LYS A 23 15.63 29.02 -7.25
N ARG A 24 16.70 29.20 -8.03
CA ARG A 24 17.00 30.47 -8.72
C ARG A 24 15.97 30.79 -9.80
N MET A 25 15.61 29.82 -10.65
CA MET A 25 14.63 30.04 -11.72
C MET A 25 13.24 30.41 -11.20
N PHE A 26 12.82 29.78 -10.10
CA PHE A 26 11.50 29.97 -9.49
C PHE A 26 11.50 31.04 -8.39
N ASN A 27 12.62 31.73 -8.15
CA ASN A 27 12.79 32.73 -7.10
C ASN A 27 12.35 32.25 -5.71
N LEU A 28 12.71 31.01 -5.36
CA LEU A 28 12.34 30.38 -4.08
C LEU A 28 13.35 30.73 -2.97
N GLN A 29 12.87 30.89 -1.74
CA GLN A 29 13.70 31.21 -0.57
C GLN A 29 14.45 29.99 -0.02
N THR A 30 13.83 28.82 -0.06
CA THR A 30 14.40 27.53 0.33
C THR A 30 14.34 26.54 -0.84
N THR A 31 15.16 25.49 -0.78
CA THR A 31 15.07 24.32 -1.66
C THR A 31 13.95 23.37 -1.25
N ASP A 32 13.41 23.49 -0.05
CA ASP A 32 12.31 22.65 0.42
C ASP A 32 10.98 23.02 -0.24
N GLY A 33 10.27 22.02 -0.72
CA GLY A 33 8.93 22.14 -1.26
C GLY A 33 8.03 21.03 -0.75
N GLU A 34 6.73 21.27 -0.78
CA GLU A 34 5.72 20.27 -0.49
C GLU A 34 4.57 20.40 -1.48
N ALA A 35 4.04 19.26 -1.94
CA ALA A 35 2.89 19.26 -2.83
C ALA A 35 2.09 17.96 -2.67
N ASP A 36 0.77 18.09 -2.68
CA ASP A 36 -0.13 16.94 -2.79
C ASP A 36 -0.03 16.36 -4.20
N ARG A 37 0.37 15.09 -4.27
CA ARG A 37 0.47 14.34 -5.53
C ARG A 37 -0.88 13.78 -6.00
N LYS A 38 -1.96 14.06 -5.25
CA LYS A 38 -3.33 13.57 -5.47
C LYS A 38 -3.37 12.05 -5.61
N VAL A 39 -2.56 11.36 -4.81
CA VAL A 39 -2.48 9.90 -4.81
C VAL A 39 -3.75 9.36 -4.14
N PRO A 40 -4.51 8.47 -4.81
CA PRO A 40 -5.69 7.88 -4.20
C PRO A 40 -5.30 6.91 -3.08
N ALA A 41 -6.10 6.89 -2.01
CA ALA A 41 -5.98 5.87 -0.98
C ALA A 41 -6.05 4.46 -1.58
N GLN A 42 -5.28 3.53 -1.02
CA GLN A 42 -5.24 2.14 -1.46
C GLN A 42 -5.90 1.26 -0.39
N PRO A 43 -7.25 1.18 -0.34
CA PRO A 43 -7.93 0.30 0.60
C PRO A 43 -7.73 -1.17 0.20
N VAL A 44 -7.92 -2.07 1.17
CA VAL A 44 -7.92 -3.53 0.94
C VAL A 44 -9.15 -3.95 0.11
N ILE A 45 -10.28 -3.29 0.35
CA ILE A 45 -11.55 -3.49 -0.37
C ILE A 45 -11.95 -2.15 -0.97
N PHE A 46 -12.19 -2.11 -2.28
CA PHE A 46 -12.85 -0.97 -2.89
C PHE A 46 -14.33 -1.06 -2.49
N THR A 47 -14.84 -0.04 -1.80
CA THR A 47 -16.26 0.02 -1.44
C THR A 47 -17.09 -0.23 -2.70
N ALA A 48 -17.94 -1.26 -2.67
CA ALA A 48 -18.93 -1.45 -3.71
C ALA A 48 -19.84 -0.22 -3.64
N SER A 49 -19.77 0.67 -4.63
CA SER A 49 -20.66 1.81 -4.68
C SER A 49 -22.09 1.26 -4.62
N THR A 50 -22.86 1.70 -3.63
CA THR A 50 -24.30 1.44 -3.47
C THR A 50 -25.15 2.02 -4.61
N THR A 51 -24.55 2.35 -5.75
CA THR A 51 -25.23 2.63 -7.01
C THR A 51 -25.53 1.33 -7.74
N ALA A 52 -26.13 0.36 -7.03
CA ALA A 52 -26.84 -0.76 -7.65
C ALA A 52 -28.15 -0.23 -8.26
N THR A 53 -28.03 0.67 -9.25
CA THR A 53 -29.11 0.95 -10.20
C THR A 53 -29.15 -0.23 -11.15
N ASN A 54 -29.72 -1.34 -10.66
CA ASN A 54 -30.33 -2.46 -11.40
C ASN A 54 -30.36 -3.71 -10.50
N ALA A 55 -31.49 -3.87 -9.79
CA ALA A 55 -32.21 -5.11 -9.51
C ALA A 55 -31.47 -6.47 -9.51
N SER A 56 -30.31 -6.60 -8.85
CA SER A 56 -29.82 -7.89 -8.37
C SER A 56 -29.10 -7.70 -7.05
N ASN A 57 -29.66 -8.28 -5.97
CA ASN A 57 -29.19 -8.17 -4.58
C ASN A 57 -27.85 -8.89 -4.30
N THR A 58 -26.95 -8.98 -5.28
CA THR A 58 -25.62 -9.58 -5.10
C THR A 58 -24.59 -8.45 -5.01
N SER A 59 -24.30 -8.02 -3.78
CA SER A 59 -23.18 -7.10 -3.53
C SER A 59 -21.86 -7.83 -3.80
N THR A 60 -21.26 -7.62 -4.96
CA THR A 60 -19.94 -8.17 -5.28
C THR A 60 -18.86 -7.38 -4.56
N VAL A 61 -18.17 -8.02 -3.60
CA VAL A 61 -17.03 -7.41 -2.90
C VAL A 61 -15.86 -7.32 -3.85
N ARG A 62 -15.31 -6.11 -4.04
CA ARG A 62 -14.17 -5.88 -4.94
C ARG A 62 -12.88 -5.69 -4.14
N TYR A 63 -12.07 -6.74 -4.06
CA TYR A 63 -10.77 -6.70 -3.40
C TYR A 63 -9.69 -6.00 -4.23
N ASN A 64 -8.74 -5.36 -3.55
CA ASN A 64 -7.56 -4.75 -4.18
C ASN A 64 -6.44 -5.78 -4.33
N LEU A 65 -6.53 -6.60 -5.38
CA LEU A 65 -5.58 -7.69 -5.64
C LEU A 65 -4.12 -7.20 -5.73
N ARG A 66 -3.90 -6.01 -6.30
CA ARG A 66 -2.56 -5.44 -6.41
C ARG A 66 -1.96 -5.11 -5.05
N LYS A 67 -2.75 -4.54 -4.13
CA LYS A 67 -2.30 -4.30 -2.76
C LYS A 67 -2.02 -5.63 -2.03
N LEU A 68 -2.87 -6.63 -2.21
CA LEU A 68 -2.75 -7.94 -1.58
C LEU A 68 -1.51 -8.73 -2.06
N SER A 69 -1.12 -8.56 -3.32
CA SER A 69 0.08 -9.21 -3.89
C SER A 69 1.37 -8.43 -3.63
N GLU A 70 1.35 -7.11 -3.81
CA GLU A 70 2.57 -6.29 -3.79
C GLU A 70 2.99 -5.85 -2.39
N LEU A 71 2.04 -5.48 -1.51
CA LEU A 71 2.39 -4.91 -0.21
C LEU A 71 3.29 -5.84 0.63
N PRO A 72 3.01 -7.16 0.77
CA PRO A 72 3.86 -8.07 1.53
C PRO A 72 5.29 -8.12 0.97
N PHE A 73 5.42 -8.33 -0.35
CA PHE A 73 6.70 -8.37 -1.07
C PHE A 73 7.53 -7.10 -0.85
N GLN A 74 6.89 -5.93 -0.93
CA GLN A 74 7.56 -4.64 -0.81
C GLN A 74 7.99 -4.36 0.63
N LEU A 75 7.19 -4.75 1.63
CA LEU A 75 7.53 -4.56 3.05
C LEU A 75 8.68 -5.47 3.49
N ILE A 76 8.67 -6.75 3.06
CA ILE A 76 9.77 -7.69 3.31
C ILE A 76 11.09 -7.14 2.74
N ARG A 77 11.12 -6.76 1.46
CA ARG A 77 12.33 -6.20 0.82
C ARG A 77 12.79 -4.86 1.38
N SER A 78 11.87 -4.06 1.93
CA SER A 78 12.21 -2.77 2.54
C SER A 78 12.55 -2.87 4.03
N GLN A 79 12.60 -4.08 4.60
CA GLN A 79 12.96 -4.32 5.99
C GLN A 79 12.06 -3.60 6.99
N ARG A 80 10.78 -3.42 6.63
CA ARG A 80 9.79 -2.75 7.47
C ARG A 80 8.95 -3.79 8.20
N GLU A 81 9.59 -4.52 9.11
CA GLU A 81 8.98 -5.65 9.85
C GLU A 81 7.76 -5.21 10.66
N ASP A 82 7.84 -4.08 11.36
CA ASP A 82 6.72 -3.55 12.15
C ASP A 82 5.47 -3.29 11.31
N ASP A 83 5.65 -2.68 10.13
CA ASP A 83 4.56 -2.42 9.19
C ASP A 83 4.04 -3.73 8.57
N LEU A 84 4.93 -4.68 8.28
CA LEU A 84 4.58 -6.01 7.76
C LEU A 84 3.70 -6.76 8.75
N TYR A 85 4.08 -6.80 10.02
CA TYR A 85 3.30 -7.46 11.07
C TYR A 85 1.96 -6.76 11.28
N THR A 86 1.96 -5.43 11.38
CA THR A 86 0.77 -4.64 11.70
C THR A 86 -0.26 -4.60 10.57
N HIS A 87 0.18 -4.47 9.32
CA HIS A 87 -0.71 -4.23 8.18
C HIS A 87 -0.94 -5.46 7.29
N VAL A 88 -0.14 -6.53 7.45
CA VAL A 88 -0.20 -7.72 6.59
C VAL A 88 -0.32 -9.00 7.42
N LEU A 89 0.76 -9.46 8.06
CA LEU A 89 0.87 -10.84 8.59
C LEU A 89 0.00 -11.11 9.82
N PHE A 90 -0.29 -10.08 10.63
CA PHE A 90 -1.17 -10.19 11.80
C PHE A 90 -2.40 -9.29 11.68
N ASN A 91 -2.73 -8.87 10.45
CA ASN A 91 -3.91 -8.07 10.17
C ASN A 91 -5.05 -8.95 9.66
N TYR A 92 -6.09 -9.13 10.49
CA TYR A 92 -7.22 -10.00 10.14
C TYR A 92 -7.90 -9.60 8.82
N ASP A 93 -8.18 -8.31 8.62
CA ASP A 93 -8.88 -7.84 7.42
C ASP A 93 -8.07 -8.11 6.15
N PHE A 94 -6.74 -7.94 6.22
CA PHE A 94 -5.84 -8.23 5.11
C PHE A 94 -5.78 -9.73 4.80
N ILE A 95 -5.61 -10.57 5.82
CA ILE A 95 -5.55 -12.04 5.68
C ILE A 95 -6.87 -12.56 5.13
N HIS A 96 -7.99 -12.13 5.69
CA HIS A 96 -9.32 -12.50 5.25
C HIS A 96 -9.55 -12.11 3.79
N ALA A 97 -9.20 -10.88 3.41
CA ALA A 97 -9.31 -10.41 2.03
C ALA A 97 -8.43 -11.22 1.07
N LYS A 98 -7.20 -11.56 1.48
CA LYS A 98 -6.27 -12.35 0.68
C LYS A 98 -6.81 -13.77 0.47
N LEU A 99 -7.24 -14.46 1.53
CA LEU A 99 -7.83 -15.81 1.42
C LEU A 99 -9.16 -15.82 0.65
N SER A 100 -9.93 -14.73 0.72
CA SER A 100 -11.20 -14.59 0.00
C SER A 100 -11.02 -14.33 -1.50
N SER A 101 -9.83 -13.93 -1.96
CA SER A 101 -9.60 -13.47 -3.33
C SER A 101 -8.38 -14.06 -4.02
N MET A 102 -7.53 -14.78 -3.30
CA MET A 102 -6.29 -15.38 -3.79
C MET A 102 -6.13 -16.82 -3.24
N PRO A 103 -5.34 -17.68 -3.90
CA PRO A 103 -5.07 -19.03 -3.41
C PRO A 103 -4.38 -19.03 -2.05
N LEU A 104 -4.68 -20.01 -1.20
CA LEU A 104 -4.06 -20.19 0.12
C LEU A 104 -2.53 -20.18 0.06
N ASN A 105 -1.94 -20.83 -0.95
CA ASN A 105 -0.49 -20.85 -1.14
C ASN A 105 0.12 -19.45 -1.28
N SER A 106 -0.61 -18.49 -1.86
CA SER A 106 -0.13 -17.10 -1.94
C SER A 106 -0.09 -16.42 -0.57
N CYS A 107 -0.92 -16.83 0.38
CA CYS A 107 -0.88 -16.33 1.75
C CYS A 107 0.29 -16.97 2.50
N ILE A 108 0.41 -18.31 2.44
CA ILE A 108 1.51 -19.06 3.07
C ILE A 108 2.87 -18.56 2.60
N PHE A 109 3.02 -18.32 1.29
CA PHE A 109 4.26 -17.81 0.70
C PHE A 109 4.72 -16.49 1.35
N ASP A 110 3.82 -15.58 1.74
CA ASP A 110 4.22 -14.34 2.41
C ASP A 110 4.90 -14.62 3.77
N TYR A 111 4.39 -15.60 4.53
CA TYR A 111 4.95 -15.99 5.82
C TYR A 111 6.30 -16.69 5.65
N GLU A 112 6.40 -17.61 4.69
CA GLU A 112 7.65 -18.30 4.36
C GLU A 112 8.73 -17.29 3.95
N ASN A 113 8.42 -16.34 3.06
CA ASN A 113 9.37 -15.30 2.66
C ASN A 113 9.76 -14.38 3.81
N SER A 114 8.83 -14.08 4.73
CA SER A 114 9.15 -13.30 5.91
C SER A 114 10.13 -14.04 6.83
N PHE A 115 10.01 -15.37 6.92
CA PHE A 115 10.88 -16.19 7.75
C PHE A 115 12.26 -16.35 7.11
N ASP A 116 12.34 -16.68 5.82
CA ASP A 116 13.60 -16.83 5.08
C ASP A 116 14.43 -15.54 5.14
N TYR A 117 13.79 -14.39 4.93
CA TYR A 117 14.47 -13.10 4.97
C TYR A 117 14.93 -12.70 6.39
N TYR A 118 14.27 -13.20 7.43
CA TYR A 118 14.73 -13.03 8.81
C TYR A 118 16.01 -13.84 9.07
N HIS A 119 16.12 -15.05 8.50
CA HIS A 119 17.30 -15.92 8.70
C HIS A 119 18.52 -15.44 7.92
N ASP A 120 18.35 -14.82 6.75
CA ASP A 120 19.44 -14.21 5.99
C ASP A 120 20.10 -13.00 6.71
N LYS A 121 19.49 -12.51 7.80
CA LYS A 121 19.97 -11.37 8.59
C LYS A 121 20.97 -11.77 9.69
N GLU A 122 20.99 -13.04 10.09
CA GLU A 122 21.92 -13.61 11.08
C GLU A 122 23.23 -14.11 10.43
#